data_AF-A0A352TTV2-F1
#
_entry.id   AF-A0A352TTV2-F1
#
_cell.length_a   1.000
_cell.length_b   1.000
_cell.length_c   1.000
_cell.angle_alpha   90.00
_cell.angle_beta   90.00
_cell.angle_gamma   90.00
#
_symmetry.space_group_name_H-M   'P 1'
#
loop_
_entity.id
_entity.type
_entity.pdbx_description
1 polymer ?
#
loop_
_entity_poly.entity_id
_entity_poly.type
_entity_poly.pdbx_seq_one_letter_code
_entity_poly.pdbx_strand_id
1 'polypeptide(L)'
;MLMQFPPIYDAVQALRKEETKVFLTSPQGKIFTQGIANTMATFSHIILICGHYEGVDARIEHIIDGELSIGNVVLTNGDIPAMLITDAIVRLIPDVIMEASVKEDSLFDGVLKYPQYTKPESYQGFDVPKVLLSGHHANIKKWREEQKQVVTSKKRPDLLKK
;
A
#
# COMPACT_ATOMS: atom_id res chain seq x y z
N MET A 1 -2.99 -6.43 -29.25
CA MET A 1 -3.99 -5.35 -29.45
C MET A 1 -3.60 -4.18 -28.54
N LEU A 2 -3.96 -2.94 -28.87
CA LEU A 2 -3.64 -1.74 -28.06
C LEU A 2 -4.94 -0.97 -27.77
N MET A 3 -5.12 -0.50 -26.54
CA MET A 3 -6.30 0.29 -26.19
C MET A 3 -6.25 1.66 -26.87
N GLN A 4 -7.35 2.03 -27.55
CA GLN A 4 -7.46 3.27 -28.29
C GLN A 4 -7.60 4.48 -27.34
N PHE A 5 -7.01 5.61 -27.73
CA PHE A 5 -7.08 6.85 -26.96
C PHE A 5 -8.50 7.44 -26.82
N PRO A 6 -9.32 7.59 -27.89
CA PRO A 6 -10.58 8.34 -27.79
C PRO A 6 -11.56 7.79 -26.75
N PRO A 7 -11.83 6.47 -26.64
CA PRO A 7 -12.75 5.95 -25.63
C PRO A 7 -12.29 6.22 -24.19
N ILE A 8 -10.99 6.17 -23.92
CA ILE A 8 -10.44 6.46 -22.59
C ILE A 8 -10.51 7.95 -22.32
N TYR A 9 -10.15 8.79 -23.29
CA TYR A 9 -10.25 10.25 -23.18
C TYR A 9 -11.68 10.67 -22.84
N ASP A 10 -12.66 10.20 -23.60
CA ASP A 10 -14.07 10.53 -23.40
C ASP A 10 -14.57 10.08 -22.02
N ALA A 11 -14.19 8.87 -21.58
CA ALA A 11 -14.53 8.38 -20.24
C ALA A 11 -13.91 9.23 -19.12
N VAL A 12 -12.64 9.62 -19.26
CA VAL A 12 -11.96 10.50 -18.31
C VAL A 12 -12.61 11.88 -18.28
N GLN A 13 -12.93 12.48 -19.44
CA GLN A 13 -13.61 13.79 -19.48
C GLN A 13 -15.02 13.74 -18.88
N ALA A 14 -15.74 12.63 -19.06
CA ALA A 14 -17.07 12.46 -18.48
C ALA A 14 -17.06 12.32 -16.95
N LEU A 15 -16.00 11.75 -16.37
CA LEU A 15 -15.89 11.47 -14.94
C LEU A 15 -15.11 12.53 -14.15
N ARG A 16 -14.22 13.27 -14.82
CA ARG A 16 -13.34 14.22 -14.14
C ARG A 16 -14.12 15.40 -13.55
N LYS A 17 -13.65 15.82 -12.38
CA LYS A 17 -13.95 17.07 -11.67
C LYS A 17 -12.69 17.94 -11.64
N GLU A 18 -12.81 19.18 -11.20
CA GLU A 18 -11.71 20.16 -11.13
C GLU A 18 -10.47 19.59 -10.40
N GLU A 19 -10.66 18.96 -9.25
CA GLU A 19 -9.58 18.41 -8.39
C GLU A 19 -9.21 16.95 -8.70
N THR A 20 -9.63 16.41 -9.85
CA THR A 20 -9.39 14.98 -10.15
C THR A 20 -7.93 14.70 -10.45
N LYS A 21 -7.41 13.65 -9.83
CA LYS A 21 -6.12 13.05 -10.18
C LYS A 21 -6.30 11.78 -10.99
N VAL A 22 -5.68 11.73 -12.16
CA VAL A 22 -5.81 10.62 -13.11
C VAL A 22 -4.49 9.86 -13.16
N PHE A 23 -4.48 8.58 -12.81
CA PHE A 23 -3.28 7.74 -12.87
C PHE A 23 -3.48 6.54 -13.77
N LEU A 24 -2.43 6.16 -14.50
CA LEU A 24 -2.38 4.91 -15.27
C LEU A 24 -1.66 3.83 -14.46
N THR A 25 -2.27 2.67 -14.30
CA THR A 25 -1.58 1.50 -13.77
C THR A 25 -0.67 0.92 -14.85
N SER A 26 0.65 0.99 -14.66
CA SER A 26 1.64 0.64 -15.66
C SER A 26 2.91 0.16 -14.98
N PRO A 27 3.56 -0.94 -15.45
CA PRO A 27 4.84 -1.37 -14.89
C PRO A 27 5.97 -0.35 -15.11
N GLN A 28 5.79 0.62 -16.01
CA GLN A 28 6.72 1.73 -16.27
C GLN A 28 6.64 2.83 -15.21
N GLY A 29 5.56 2.87 -14.43
CA GLY A 29 5.30 3.90 -13.45
C GLY A 29 6.14 3.83 -12.19
N LYS A 30 5.97 4.82 -11.33
CA LYS A 30 6.62 4.84 -10.02
C LYS A 30 6.10 3.68 -9.17
N ILE A 31 7.01 2.97 -8.49
CA ILE A 31 6.62 1.89 -7.57
C ILE A 31 5.77 2.48 -6.45
N PHE A 32 4.55 1.97 -6.30
CA PHE A 32 3.60 2.34 -5.28
C PHE A 32 4.14 1.95 -3.89
N THR A 33 4.12 2.90 -2.96
CA THR A 33 4.64 2.72 -1.60
C THR A 33 3.65 3.31 -0.60
N GLN A 34 3.81 2.98 0.69
CA GLN A 34 2.98 3.55 1.74
C GLN A 34 3.02 5.09 1.75
N GLY A 35 4.17 5.70 1.42
CA GLY A 35 4.27 7.16 1.30
C GLY A 35 3.42 7.73 0.16
N ILE A 36 3.35 7.03 -0.98
CA ILE A 36 2.46 7.41 -2.08
C ILE A 36 0.99 7.20 -1.67
N ALA A 37 0.66 6.11 -0.98
CA ALA A 37 -0.68 5.87 -0.45
C ALA A 37 -1.14 7.00 0.49
N ASN A 38 -0.27 7.42 1.41
CA ASN A 38 -0.54 8.54 2.32
C ASN A 38 -0.84 9.84 1.56
N THR A 39 -0.07 10.16 0.52
CA THR A 39 -0.33 11.32 -0.34
C THR A 39 -1.65 11.18 -1.09
N MET A 40 -1.89 10.02 -1.72
CA MET A 40 -3.10 9.80 -2.52
C MET A 40 -4.36 9.81 -1.66
N ALA A 41 -4.31 9.37 -0.40
CA ALA A 41 -5.43 9.44 0.54
C ALA A 41 -5.88 10.88 0.84
N THR A 42 -5.07 11.89 0.53
CA THR A 42 -5.46 13.31 0.66
C THR A 42 -6.23 13.84 -0.55
N PHE A 43 -6.25 13.12 -1.67
CA PHE A 43 -6.95 13.56 -2.87
C PHE A 43 -8.45 13.34 -2.74
N SER A 44 -9.24 14.32 -3.16
CA SER A 44 -10.70 14.28 -3.07
C SER A 44 -11.35 13.42 -4.16
N HIS A 45 -10.67 13.24 -5.29
CA HIS A 45 -11.16 12.44 -6.41
C HIS A 45 -9.99 11.86 -7.22
N ILE A 46 -10.03 10.54 -7.45
CA ILE A 46 -8.99 9.80 -8.18
C ILE A 46 -9.64 8.95 -9.27
N ILE A 47 -9.07 8.97 -10.46
CA ILE A 47 -9.37 8.03 -11.55
C ILE A 47 -8.16 7.13 -11.75
N LEU A 48 -8.36 5.82 -11.67
CA LEU A 48 -7.33 4.83 -12.00
C LEU A 48 -7.67 4.18 -13.35
N ILE A 49 -6.81 4.40 -14.34
CA ILE A 49 -6.92 3.80 -15.67
C ILE A 49 -6.24 2.44 -15.62
N CYS A 50 -7.02 1.39 -15.87
CA CYS A 50 -6.53 0.01 -15.90
C CYS A 50 -6.12 -0.35 -17.33
N GLY A 51 -4.81 -0.43 -17.58
CA GLY A 51 -4.29 -0.88 -18.88
C GLY A 51 -4.63 -2.36 -19.14
N HIS A 52 -4.83 -2.71 -20.40
CA HIS A 52 -5.06 -4.09 -20.85
C HIS A 52 -4.34 -4.35 -22.19
N TYR A 53 -4.27 -5.61 -22.60
CA TYR A 53 -3.62 -6.04 -23.84
C TYR A 53 -2.13 -5.65 -23.82
N GLU A 54 -1.59 -5.09 -24.91
CA GLU A 54 -0.21 -4.57 -24.95
C GLU A 54 -0.04 -3.23 -24.22
N GLY A 55 -1.15 -2.61 -23.80
CA GLY A 55 -1.15 -1.30 -23.14
C GLY A 55 -2.13 -0.31 -23.78
N VAL A 56 -1.84 0.97 -23.59
CA VAL A 56 -2.67 2.10 -23.99
C VAL A 56 -1.89 2.97 -24.98
N ASP A 57 -2.60 3.56 -25.94
CA ASP A 57 -2.05 4.59 -26.82
C ASP A 57 -1.35 5.72 -26.04
N ALA A 58 -0.11 6.04 -26.43
CA ALA A 58 0.78 6.95 -25.70
C ALA A 58 0.25 8.39 -25.55
N ARG A 59 -0.74 8.81 -26.35
CA ARG A 59 -1.41 10.12 -26.16
C ARG A 59 -2.09 10.24 -24.79
N ILE A 60 -2.29 9.13 -24.08
CA ILE A 60 -2.76 9.10 -22.70
C ILE A 60 -1.88 9.93 -21.75
N GLU A 61 -0.58 10.09 -22.05
CA GLU A 61 0.35 10.93 -21.30
C GLU A 61 -0.10 12.39 -21.17
N HIS A 62 -0.91 12.89 -22.12
CA HIS A 62 -1.43 14.26 -22.07
C HIS A 62 -2.57 14.46 -21.05
N ILE A 63 -3.16 13.39 -20.51
CA ILE A 63 -4.33 13.47 -19.63
C ILE A 63 -4.15 12.80 -18.27
N ILE A 64 -2.98 12.23 -17.98
CA ILE A 64 -2.65 11.60 -16.71
C ILE A 64 -1.74 12.50 -15.86
N ASP A 65 -1.91 12.45 -14.54
CA ASP A 65 -1.00 13.04 -13.56
C ASP A 65 0.22 12.15 -13.28
N GLY A 66 0.17 10.87 -13.69
CA GLY A 66 1.32 9.98 -13.65
C GLY A 66 0.97 8.50 -13.82
N GLU A 67 2.01 7.68 -13.79
CA GLU A 67 1.91 6.23 -13.84
C GLU A 67 2.29 5.60 -12.48
N LEU A 68 1.58 4.53 -12.12
CA LEU A 68 1.82 3.76 -10.90
C LEU A 68 2.07 2.28 -11.22
N SER A 69 3.18 1.76 -10.69
CA SER A 69 3.55 0.34 -10.74
C SER A 69 3.37 -0.28 -9.36
N ILE A 70 2.93 -1.54 -9.29
CA ILE A 70 2.90 -2.30 -8.02
C ILE A 70 4.20 -3.08 -7.77
N GLY A 71 5.18 -2.98 -8.68
CA GLY A 71 6.49 -3.63 -8.56
C GLY A 71 7.03 -4.11 -9.90
N ASN A 72 8.18 -4.80 -9.85
CA ASN A 72 8.87 -5.33 -11.03
C ASN A 72 8.23 -6.65 -11.49
N VAL A 73 6.97 -6.59 -11.89
CA VAL A 73 6.17 -7.73 -12.36
C VAL A 73 5.22 -7.27 -13.47
N VAL A 74 4.88 -8.19 -14.38
CA VAL A 74 3.88 -7.96 -15.43
C VAL A 74 2.64 -8.77 -15.10
N LEU A 75 1.48 -8.10 -15.16
CA LEU A 75 0.16 -8.71 -14.99
C LEU A 75 -0.62 -8.63 -16.31
N THR A 76 -1.70 -9.41 -16.41
CA THR A 76 -2.57 -9.41 -17.60
C THR A 76 -3.24 -8.05 -17.84
N ASN A 77 -3.53 -7.32 -16.77
CA ASN A 77 -4.16 -6.01 -16.83
C ASN A 77 -3.92 -5.18 -15.54
N GLY A 78 -4.49 -3.97 -15.53
CA GLY A 78 -4.42 -3.00 -14.45
C GLY A 78 -5.39 -3.19 -13.28
N ASP A 79 -6.28 -4.19 -13.32
CA ASP A 79 -7.38 -4.31 -12.36
C ASP A 79 -6.86 -4.62 -10.95
N ILE A 80 -5.95 -5.59 -10.82
CA ILE A 80 -5.30 -5.93 -9.54
C ILE A 80 -4.49 -4.75 -8.99
N PRO A 81 -3.63 -4.06 -9.79
CA PRO A 81 -2.99 -2.83 -9.38
C PRO A 81 -3.96 -1.78 -8.85
N ALA A 82 -5.07 -1.55 -9.55
CA ALA A 82 -6.08 -0.57 -9.14
C ALA A 82 -6.77 -0.95 -7.83
N MET A 83 -7.13 -2.24 -7.65
CA MET A 83 -7.71 -2.74 -6.40
C MET A 83 -6.72 -2.61 -5.23
N LEU A 84 -5.44 -2.95 -5.45
CA LEU A 84 -4.39 -2.84 -4.43
C LEU A 84 -4.19 -1.39 -4.00
N ILE A 85 -4.08 -0.46 -4.96
CA ILE A 85 -3.95 0.96 -4.68
C ILE A 85 -5.17 1.46 -3.91
N THR A 86 -6.38 1.08 -4.35
CA THR A 86 -7.65 1.48 -3.71
C THR A 86 -7.73 0.99 -2.27
N ASP A 87 -7.42 -0.27 -2.00
CA ASP A 87 -7.41 -0.83 -0.65
C ASP A 87 -6.45 -0.07 0.28
N ALA A 88 -5.23 0.17 -0.22
CA ALA A 88 -4.19 0.87 0.54
C ALA A 88 -4.57 2.32 0.90
N ILE A 89 -5.22 3.06 -0.02
CA ILE A 89 -5.65 4.45 0.25
C ILE A 89 -6.93 4.50 1.11
N VAL A 90 -7.90 3.60 0.88
CA VAL A 90 -9.18 3.61 1.61
C VAL A 90 -8.96 3.33 3.09
N ARG A 91 -8.03 2.43 3.42
CA ARG A 91 -7.66 2.15 4.82
C ARG A 91 -7.14 3.39 5.58
N LEU A 92 -6.64 4.40 4.88
CA LEU A 92 -6.10 5.63 5.49
C LEU A 92 -7.17 6.71 5.68
N ILE A 93 -8.36 6.53 5.12
CA ILE A 93 -9.48 7.44 5.32
C ILE A 93 -9.94 7.35 6.78
N PRO A 94 -10.18 8.49 7.47
CA PRO A 94 -10.68 8.49 8.84
C PRO A 94 -11.90 7.58 9.01
N ASP A 95 -11.97 6.91 10.15
CA ASP A 95 -13.08 6.04 10.57
C ASP A 95 -13.27 4.73 9.78
N VAL A 96 -12.51 4.48 8.70
CA VAL A 96 -12.53 3.17 8.01
C VAL A 96 -11.90 2.09 8.89
N ILE A 97 -10.79 2.41 9.55
CA ILE A 97 -10.20 1.59 10.61
C ILE A 97 -9.72 2.48 11.76
N MET A 98 -9.43 1.87 12.91
CA MET A 98 -8.90 2.60 14.05
C MET A 98 -7.56 3.28 13.71
N GLU A 99 -7.44 4.57 14.01
CA GLU A 99 -6.23 5.35 13.78
C GLU A 99 -4.99 4.71 14.43
N ALA A 100 -5.14 4.14 15.63
CA ALA A 100 -4.08 3.40 16.31
C ALA A 100 -3.59 2.19 15.49
N SER A 101 -4.47 1.53 14.74
CA SER A 101 -4.09 0.39 13.89
C SER A 101 -3.25 0.83 12.69
N VAL A 102 -3.51 2.01 12.13
CA VAL A 102 -2.68 2.61 11.06
C VAL A 102 -1.30 2.94 11.62
N LYS A 103 -1.24 3.67 12.75
CA LYS A 103 0.03 4.12 13.36
C LYS A 103 0.92 2.98 13.85
N GLU A 104 0.32 1.87 14.26
CA GLU A 104 1.06 0.70 14.74
C GLU A 104 1.36 -0.34 13.64
N ASP A 105 1.04 -0.06 12.37
CA ASP A 105 1.25 -1.03 11.30
C ASP A 105 2.69 -1.03 10.77
N SER A 106 3.01 -2.07 10.00
CA SER A 106 4.29 -2.11 9.28
C SER A 106 4.37 -0.96 8.29
N LEU A 107 5.58 -0.42 8.11
CA LEU A 107 5.92 0.64 7.15
C LEU A 107 5.36 2.02 7.47
N PHE A 108 4.55 2.20 8.52
CA PHE A 108 4.08 3.51 8.96
C PHE A 108 5.27 4.42 9.34
N ASP A 109 6.13 3.94 10.24
CA ASP A 109 7.39 4.60 10.63
C ASP A 109 8.60 4.02 9.87
N GLY A 110 8.38 3.45 8.67
CA GLY A 110 9.45 2.88 7.85
C GLY A 110 10.02 1.54 8.35
N VAL A 111 9.55 0.99 9.46
CA VAL A 111 9.97 -0.32 10.00
C VAL A 111 8.85 -1.35 9.99
N LEU A 112 9.18 -2.64 10.14
CA LEU A 112 8.18 -3.70 10.27
C LEU A 112 7.58 -3.74 11.69
N LYS A 113 6.33 -4.20 11.79
CA LYS A 113 5.67 -4.46 13.07
C LYS A 113 6.33 -5.63 13.82
N TYR A 114 6.25 -5.57 15.14
CA TYR A 114 6.69 -6.66 16.02
C TYR A 114 5.84 -7.93 15.82
N PRO A 115 6.37 -9.13 16.15
CA PRO A 115 5.61 -10.38 16.10
C PRO A 115 4.39 -10.33 17.01
N GLN A 116 3.25 -10.81 16.51
CA GLN A 116 2.01 -10.88 17.26
C GLN A 116 1.69 -12.33 17.62
N TYR A 117 1.09 -12.52 18.80
CA TYR A 117 0.71 -13.82 19.33
C TYR A 117 -0.72 -13.73 19.83
N THR A 118 -1.44 -14.84 19.72
CA THR A 118 -2.79 -15.00 20.26
C THR A 118 -2.89 -16.37 20.90
N LYS A 119 -4.05 -16.67 21.52
CA LYS A 119 -4.29 -17.95 22.17
C LYS A 119 -4.22 -19.12 21.16
N PRO A 120 -3.82 -20.32 21.60
CA PRO A 120 -3.39 -20.70 22.95
C PRO A 120 -1.95 -20.24 23.28
N GLU A 121 -1.57 -20.27 24.57
CA GLU A 121 -0.23 -19.85 25.01
C GLU A 121 0.90 -20.77 24.53
N SER A 122 0.60 -22.04 24.26
CA SER A 122 1.52 -23.02 23.72
C SER A 122 0.81 -23.91 22.72
N TYR A 123 1.44 -24.16 21.58
CA TYR A 123 0.95 -25.09 20.57
C TYR A 123 2.13 -25.83 19.95
N GLN A 124 2.18 -27.17 20.07
CA GLN A 124 3.21 -28.02 19.47
C GLN A 124 4.67 -27.61 19.82
N GLY A 125 4.91 -27.12 21.03
CA GLY A 125 6.24 -26.65 21.46
C GLY A 125 6.60 -25.24 20.98
N PHE A 126 5.68 -24.53 20.33
CA PHE A 126 5.80 -23.11 20.02
C PHE A 126 5.08 -22.30 21.10
N ASP A 127 5.85 -21.74 22.02
CA ASP A 127 5.34 -20.98 23.15
C ASP A 127 5.27 -19.48 22.85
N VAL A 128 4.24 -18.82 23.38
CA VAL A 128 4.17 -17.35 23.44
C VAL A 128 5.29 -16.84 24.37
N PRO A 129 6.06 -15.81 23.98
CA PRO A 129 7.10 -15.25 24.83
C PRO A 129 6.56 -14.87 26.22
N LYS A 130 7.22 -15.34 27.28
CA LYS A 130 6.79 -15.12 28.68
C LYS A 130 6.55 -13.65 29.02
N VAL A 131 7.31 -12.73 28.42
CA VAL A 131 7.12 -11.28 28.61
C VAL A 131 5.72 -10.81 28.19
N LEU A 132 5.14 -11.41 27.15
CA LEU A 132 3.79 -11.09 26.67
C LEU A 132 2.68 -11.66 27.57
N LEU A 133 2.99 -12.71 28.34
CA LEU A 133 2.09 -13.32 29.32
C LEU A 133 2.15 -12.64 30.70
N SER A 134 3.13 -11.77 30.92
CA SER A 134 3.40 -11.17 32.24
C SER A 134 2.39 -10.11 32.71
N GLY A 135 1.57 -9.57 31.80
CA GLY A 135 0.73 -8.40 32.07
C GLY A 135 1.49 -7.09 32.31
N HIS A 136 2.84 -7.11 32.29
CA HIS A 136 3.65 -5.94 32.62
C HIS A 136 3.81 -5.01 31.40
N HIS A 137 2.89 -4.05 31.25
CA HIS A 137 2.79 -3.17 30.08
C HIS A 137 4.11 -2.51 29.65
N ALA A 138 4.94 -2.02 30.59
CA ALA A 138 6.22 -1.39 30.25
C ALA A 138 7.22 -2.38 29.62
N ASN A 139 7.30 -3.61 30.13
CA ASN A 139 8.18 -4.65 29.60
C ASN A 139 7.70 -5.13 28.24
N ILE A 140 6.37 -5.26 28.07
CA ILE A 140 5.75 -5.60 26.79
C ILE A 140 6.06 -4.52 25.75
N LYS A 141 5.91 -3.23 26.10
CA LYS A 141 6.23 -2.12 25.19
C LYS A 141 7.70 -2.13 24.79
N LYS A 142 8.62 -2.26 25.75
CA LYS A 142 10.06 -2.34 25.50
C LYS A 142 10.40 -3.51 24.56
N TRP A 143 9.86 -4.69 24.85
CA TRP A 143 10.05 -5.87 24.01
C TRP A 143 9.52 -5.65 22.58
N ARG A 144 8.35 -5.03 22.42
CA ARG A 144 7.76 -4.74 21.10
C ARG A 144 8.67 -3.81 20.29
N GLU A 145 9.19 -2.75 20.88
CA GLU A 145 10.12 -1.84 20.19
C GLU A 145 11.42 -2.52 19.78
N GLU A 146 12.02 -3.33 20.66
CA GLU A 146 13.20 -4.14 20.33
C GLU A 146 12.91 -5.11 19.18
N GLN A 147 11.76 -5.78 19.20
CA GLN A 147 11.40 -6.74 18.17
C GLN A 147 11.10 -6.10 16.81
N LYS A 148 10.56 -4.87 16.74
CA LYS A 148 10.42 -4.14 15.46
C LYS A 148 11.78 -4.06 14.76
N GLN A 149 12.84 -3.70 15.50
CA GLN A 149 14.20 -3.57 14.95
C GLN A 149 14.80 -4.93 14.54
N VAL A 150 14.63 -5.94 15.38
CA VAL A 150 15.12 -7.31 15.09
C VAL A 150 14.43 -7.89 13.86
N VAL A 151 13.11 -7.77 13.74
CA VAL A 151 12.36 -8.29 12.59
C VAL A 151 12.70 -7.52 11.32
N THR A 152 12.81 -6.19 11.40
CA THR A 152 13.18 -5.35 10.25
C THR A 152 14.57 -5.68 9.75
N SER A 153 15.58 -5.73 10.63
CA SER A 153 16.96 -6.07 10.23
C SER A 153 17.06 -7.46 9.61
N LYS A 154 16.29 -8.44 10.10
CA LYS A 154 16.29 -9.81 9.58
C LYS A 154 15.55 -9.96 8.25
N LYS A 155 14.38 -9.34 8.08
CA LYS A 155 13.48 -9.59 6.93
C LYS A 155 13.56 -8.54 5.84
N ARG A 156 13.79 -7.27 6.22
CA ARG A 156 13.82 -6.11 5.34
C ARG A 156 14.96 -5.17 5.74
N PRO A 157 16.23 -5.65 5.67
CA PRO A 157 17.39 -4.83 6.04
C PRO A 157 17.52 -3.57 5.19
N ASP A 158 16.91 -3.54 4.00
CA ASP A 158 16.82 -2.37 3.13
C ASP A 158 16.07 -1.19 3.76
N LEU A 159 15.12 -1.46 4.67
CA LEU A 159 14.37 -0.41 5.37
C LEU A 159 15.19 0.33 6.44
N LEU A 160 16.27 -0.27 6.95
CA LEU A 160 17.15 0.34 7.96
C LEU A 160 18.28 1.17 7.36
N LYS A 161 18.49 1.09 6.04
CA LYS A 161 19.56 1.78 5.32
C LYS A 161 19.13 3.14 4.76
N LYS A 162 17.93 3.59 5.10
CA LYS A 162 17.34 4.86 4.64
C LYS A 162 17.40 5.91 5.74
#